data_AF-A0A7S2IL76-F1
#
_entry.id   AF-A0A7S2IL76-F1
#
_cell.length_a   1.000
_cell.length_b   1.000
_cell.length_c   1.000
_cell.angle_alpha   90.00
_cell.angle_beta   90.00
_cell.angle_gamma   90.00
#
_symmetry.space_group_name_H-M   'P 1'
#
loop_
_entity.id
_entity.type
_entity.pdbx_description
1 polymer ?
#
loop_
_entity_poly.entity_id
_entity_poly.type
_entity_poly.pdbx_seq_one_letter_code
_entity_poly.pdbx_strand_id
1 'polypeptide(L)'
;GWQRCKGPELEALMDDLGLIDLAFLIECIEEGVPLPRQQEVPKGAIIAKDNLVKIKGGCGYGLAILVLSYPWRAKGHPDPNQLTCKRLLNVLKMFLKTAKKKGEHFTMGVMWDYLVLPQKKIDGTDDRTEAQKAKFGRALHTMNSWYMDHRTYVLVFDVEIDDPRPYLARGWCQFELRASGLIKDCRCLWSLAGYEAGGSPNEYYDVREAATCGASRKPPMAPPAFAEMLHEGSRTGTITFTAGKADLDVVVKQYELAFAGALKKTKTLDFRFLGWSDEEMKELARALTYAKEKGLLNDTQRLYIVGNRHTDEGSTA
;
A
#
# COMPACT_ATOMS: atom_id res chain seq x y z
N GLY A 1 5.26 20.56 3.79
CA GLY A 1 4.60 19.32 4.25
C GLY A 1 5.58 18.37 4.91
N TRP A 2 6.71 18.10 4.25
CA TRP A 2 7.71 17.11 4.65
C TRP A 2 8.08 17.10 6.15
N GLN A 3 8.62 18.21 6.67
CA GLN A 3 9.05 18.29 8.07
C GLN A 3 7.90 18.09 9.07
N ARG A 4 6.73 18.71 8.80
CA ARG A 4 5.53 18.60 9.64
C ARG A 4 5.06 17.15 9.76
N CYS A 5 5.12 16.40 8.67
CA CYS A 5 4.76 14.99 8.64
C CYS A 5 5.95 14.08 8.99
N LYS A 6 7.03 14.59 9.62
CA LYS A 6 8.22 13.82 10.00
C LYS A 6 8.86 13.06 8.82
N GLY A 7 8.82 13.64 7.62
CA GLY A 7 9.42 13.09 6.40
C GLY A 7 10.87 12.61 6.54
N PRO A 8 11.75 13.27 7.33
CA PRO A 8 13.12 12.79 7.55
C PRO A 8 13.21 11.36 8.12
N GLU A 9 12.22 10.92 8.90
CA GLU A 9 12.20 9.55 9.43
C GLU A 9 11.96 8.50 8.32
N LEU A 10 11.39 8.91 7.18
CA LEU A 10 11.17 8.05 6.01
C LEU A 10 12.33 8.06 5.02
N GLU A 11 13.24 9.04 5.10
CA GLU A 11 14.38 9.15 4.18
C GLU A 11 15.34 7.95 4.32
N ALA A 12 15.35 7.26 5.46
CA ALA A 12 16.10 6.02 5.65
C ALA A 12 15.59 4.86 4.77
N LEU A 13 14.29 4.83 4.44
CA LEU A 13 13.75 3.83 3.50
C LEU A 13 14.21 4.07 2.06
N MET A 14 14.78 5.25 1.79
CA MET A 14 15.25 5.64 0.45
C MET A 14 16.74 5.41 0.24
N ASP A 15 17.44 4.82 1.21
CA ASP A 15 18.87 4.51 1.09
C ASP A 15 19.13 3.44 0.02
N ASP A 16 18.24 2.45 -0.08
CA ASP A 16 18.32 1.34 -1.04
C ASP A 16 17.24 1.40 -2.14
N LEU A 17 16.37 2.41 -2.15
CA LEU A 17 15.22 2.50 -3.05
C LEU A 17 14.95 3.95 -3.48
N GLY A 18 14.69 4.16 -4.78
CA GLY A 18 14.22 5.44 -5.32
C GLY A 18 12.75 5.34 -5.69
N LEU A 19 11.98 6.39 -5.43
CA LEU A 19 10.58 6.47 -5.85
C LEU A 19 10.50 6.91 -7.31
N ILE A 20 9.40 6.63 -7.99
CA ILE A 20 9.20 7.05 -9.39
C ILE A 20 8.45 8.38 -9.44
N ASP A 21 8.89 9.30 -10.29
CA ASP A 21 8.15 10.52 -10.58
C ASP A 21 6.80 10.17 -11.23
N LEU A 22 5.70 10.53 -10.56
CA LEU A 22 4.35 10.25 -11.04
C LEU A 22 4.09 10.79 -12.45
N ALA A 23 4.72 11.91 -12.84
CA ALA A 23 4.57 12.46 -14.18
C ALA A 23 5.15 11.52 -15.26
N PHE A 24 6.34 10.95 -15.01
CA PHE A 24 6.94 9.95 -15.89
C PHE A 24 6.09 8.68 -15.98
N LEU A 25 5.55 8.22 -14.84
CA LEU A 25 4.68 7.05 -14.83
C LEU A 25 3.44 7.27 -15.71
N ILE A 26 2.82 8.45 -15.63
CA ILE A 26 1.65 8.79 -16.46
C ILE A 26 2.03 8.82 -17.95
N GLU A 27 3.16 9.43 -18.30
CA GLU A 27 3.67 9.48 -19.68
C GLU A 27 3.82 8.07 -20.28
N CYS A 28 4.46 7.14 -19.56
CA CYS A 28 4.57 5.74 -20.01
C CYS A 28 3.22 5.10 -20.30
N ILE A 29 2.22 5.33 -19.43
CA ILE A 29 0.88 4.76 -19.57
C ILE A 29 0.15 5.37 -20.78
N GLU A 30 0.29 6.68 -21.01
CA GLU A 30 -0.35 7.38 -22.13
C GLU A 30 0.25 7.01 -23.49
N GLU A 31 1.57 6.81 -23.55
CA GLU A 31 2.25 6.32 -24.74
C GLU A 31 1.93 4.85 -25.05
N GLY A 32 1.32 4.14 -24.10
CA GLY A 32 0.99 2.73 -24.24
C GLY A 32 2.24 1.84 -24.28
N VAL A 33 3.34 2.28 -23.67
CA VAL A 33 4.56 1.48 -23.54
C VAL A 33 4.49 0.62 -22.28
N PRO A 34 4.91 -0.66 -22.32
CA PRO A 34 5.06 -1.46 -21.10
C PRO A 34 5.99 -0.76 -20.11
N LEU A 35 5.68 -0.89 -18.81
CA LEU A 35 6.51 -0.30 -17.77
C LEU A 35 7.94 -0.89 -17.84
N PRO A 36 8.99 -0.05 -17.78
CA PRO A 36 10.36 -0.54 -17.82
C PRO A 36 10.75 -1.24 -16.52
N ARG A 37 11.78 -2.08 -16.54
CA ARG A 37 12.38 -2.58 -15.29
C ARG A 37 13.06 -1.43 -14.55
N GLN A 38 13.22 -1.52 -13.23
CA GLN A 38 13.89 -0.48 -12.44
C GLN A 38 15.21 0.01 -13.06
N GLN A 39 16.05 -0.91 -13.54
CA GLN A 39 17.36 -0.57 -14.13
C GLN A 39 17.29 0.10 -15.52
N GLU A 40 16.11 0.15 -16.13
CA GLU A 40 15.83 0.79 -17.42
C GLU A 40 15.11 2.15 -17.22
N VAL A 41 14.62 2.45 -16.01
CA VAL A 41 14.00 3.74 -15.70
C VAL A 41 15.03 4.87 -15.87
N PRO A 42 14.70 5.96 -16.61
CA PRO A 42 15.57 7.12 -16.73
C PRO A 42 15.94 7.71 -15.37
N LYS A 43 17.21 8.06 -15.16
CA LYS A 43 17.68 8.62 -13.87
C LYS A 43 16.89 9.85 -13.43
N GLY A 44 16.46 10.71 -14.36
CA GLY A 44 15.66 11.90 -14.06
C GLY A 44 14.23 11.62 -13.56
N ALA A 45 13.72 10.42 -13.82
CA ALA A 45 12.43 9.94 -13.34
C ALA A 45 12.52 9.26 -11.96
N ILE A 46 13.73 9.05 -11.44
CA ILE A 46 13.95 8.47 -10.11
C ILE A 46 14.09 9.60 -9.09
N ILE A 47 13.21 9.61 -8.09
CA ILE A 47 13.26 10.49 -6.92
C ILE A 47 14.03 9.76 -5.83
N ALA A 48 15.33 10.05 -5.77
CA ALA A 48 16.23 9.59 -4.71
C ALA A 48 16.34 10.61 -3.57
N LYS A 49 17.05 10.24 -2.50
CA LYS A 49 17.22 11.03 -1.27
C LYS A 49 17.83 12.42 -1.50
N ASP A 50 18.66 12.56 -2.53
CA ASP A 50 19.28 13.83 -2.95
C ASP A 50 18.33 14.75 -3.73
N ASN A 51 17.20 14.24 -4.25
CA ASN A 51 16.26 14.98 -5.10
C ASN A 51 14.82 15.01 -4.55
N LEU A 52 14.66 15.04 -3.22
CA LEU A 52 13.34 15.03 -2.56
C LEU A 52 12.52 16.33 -2.76
N VAL A 53 13.11 17.38 -3.33
CA VAL A 53 12.45 18.69 -3.49
C VAL A 53 11.09 18.56 -4.18
N LYS A 54 10.98 17.66 -5.16
CA LYS A 54 9.76 17.39 -5.94
C LYS A 54 8.58 16.88 -5.10
N ILE A 55 8.82 16.28 -3.93
CA ILE A 55 7.78 15.67 -3.07
C ILE A 55 7.65 16.33 -1.69
N LYS A 56 8.43 17.37 -1.40
CA LYS A 56 8.42 18.07 -0.10
C LYS A 56 7.14 18.89 0.16
N GLY A 57 6.36 19.16 -0.89
CA GLY A 57 5.08 19.87 -0.81
C GLY A 57 4.08 19.21 0.15
N GLY A 58 4.15 17.88 0.30
CA GLY A 58 3.15 17.08 1.00
C GLY A 58 1.84 17.01 0.21
N CYS A 59 0.98 16.05 0.53
CA CYS A 59 -0.33 15.90 -0.09
C CYS A 59 -1.35 15.74 1.03
N GLY A 60 -2.22 16.74 1.24
CA GLY A 60 -3.35 16.70 2.19
C GLY A 60 -3.04 16.14 3.60
N TYR A 61 -3.12 14.82 3.72
CA TYR A 61 -3.12 14.02 4.94
C TYR A 61 -1.85 13.19 5.14
N GLY A 62 -0.97 13.13 4.13
CA GLY A 62 0.28 12.39 4.17
C GLY A 62 1.43 13.11 3.46
N LEU A 63 2.52 12.38 3.27
CA LEU A 63 3.59 12.76 2.36
C LEU A 63 3.13 12.58 0.91
N ALA A 64 3.80 13.26 -0.03
CA ALA A 64 3.53 13.10 -1.45
C ALA A 64 4.13 11.79 -1.99
N ILE A 65 3.74 10.67 -1.39
CA ILE A 65 4.22 9.32 -1.66
C ILE A 65 3.01 8.42 -1.86
N LEU A 66 2.89 7.83 -3.06
CA LEU A 66 1.90 6.82 -3.42
C LEU A 66 2.57 5.45 -3.38
N VAL A 67 1.94 4.49 -2.72
CA VAL A 67 2.38 3.10 -2.65
C VAL A 67 1.31 2.24 -3.31
N LEU A 68 1.69 1.43 -4.28
CA LEU A 68 0.74 0.59 -5.00
C LEU A 68 0.73 -0.82 -4.43
N SER A 69 -0.43 -1.29 -3.99
CA SER A 69 -0.69 -2.69 -3.68
C SER A 69 -1.55 -3.29 -4.79
N TYR A 70 -1.06 -4.31 -5.47
CA TYR A 70 -1.67 -4.76 -6.72
C TYR A 70 -1.30 -6.21 -7.05
N PRO A 71 -2.09 -6.91 -7.87
CA PRO A 71 -1.79 -8.28 -8.27
C PRO A 71 -0.73 -8.32 -9.37
N TRP A 72 0.31 -9.13 -9.19
CA TRP A 72 1.19 -9.53 -10.30
C TRP A 72 0.42 -10.47 -11.25
N ARG A 73 0.20 -10.02 -12.50
CA ARG A 73 -0.62 -10.74 -13.49
C ARG A 73 0.18 -11.74 -14.31
N ALA A 74 1.50 -11.60 -14.39
CA ALA A 74 2.40 -12.57 -14.99
C ALA A 74 3.73 -12.66 -14.24
N LYS A 75 4.45 -13.77 -14.39
CA LYS A 75 5.71 -14.04 -13.68
C LYS A 75 6.83 -13.04 -13.99
N GLY A 76 6.91 -12.58 -15.24
CA GLY A 76 7.99 -11.70 -15.72
C GLY A 76 7.66 -10.21 -15.71
N HIS A 77 6.39 -9.85 -15.61
CA HIS A 77 5.94 -8.46 -15.61
C HIS A 77 4.59 -8.36 -14.88
N PRO A 78 4.40 -7.36 -14.00
CA PRO A 78 3.18 -7.23 -13.20
C PRO A 78 1.92 -6.96 -14.04
N ASP A 79 2.06 -6.22 -15.15
CA ASP A 79 0.94 -5.80 -16.00
C ASP A 79 1.29 -5.83 -17.51
N PRO A 80 1.53 -7.01 -18.09
CA PRO A 80 2.04 -7.13 -19.47
C PRO A 80 1.09 -6.54 -20.52
N ASN A 81 -0.21 -6.51 -20.24
CA ASN A 81 -1.26 -6.01 -21.14
C ASN A 81 -1.73 -4.59 -20.76
N GLN A 82 -1.06 -3.94 -19.81
CA GLN A 82 -1.34 -2.58 -19.33
C GLN A 82 -2.78 -2.36 -18.78
N LEU A 83 -3.45 -3.41 -18.29
CA LEU A 83 -4.83 -3.23 -17.78
C LEU A 83 -4.83 -2.51 -16.44
N THR A 84 -3.88 -2.82 -15.56
CA THR A 84 -3.69 -2.13 -14.27
C THR A 84 -3.35 -0.66 -14.54
N CYS A 85 -2.39 -0.42 -15.42
CA CYS A 85 -1.94 0.92 -15.83
C CYS A 85 -3.10 1.77 -16.37
N LYS A 86 -3.86 1.26 -17.35
CA LYS A 86 -5.00 1.96 -17.95
C LYS A 86 -6.07 2.29 -16.92
N ARG A 87 -6.36 1.37 -15.99
CA ARG A 87 -7.36 1.60 -14.94
C ARG A 87 -6.90 2.65 -13.92
N LEU A 88 -5.60 2.70 -13.61
CA LEU A 88 -5.02 3.65 -12.67
C LEU A 88 -4.88 5.06 -13.25
N LEU A 89 -4.82 5.22 -14.58
CA LEU A 89 -4.43 6.48 -15.24
C LEU A 89 -5.18 7.72 -14.70
N ASN A 90 -6.51 7.66 -14.59
CA ASN A 90 -7.31 8.80 -14.12
C ASN A 90 -7.04 9.13 -12.64
N VAL A 91 -6.87 8.10 -11.79
CA VAL A 91 -6.51 8.26 -10.38
C VAL A 91 -5.13 8.90 -10.25
N LEU A 92 -4.16 8.43 -11.04
CA LEU A 92 -2.79 8.98 -11.07
C LEU A 92 -2.78 10.44 -11.53
N LYS A 93 -3.50 10.78 -12.61
CA LYS A 93 -3.64 12.17 -13.10
C LYS A 93 -4.24 13.10 -12.04
N MET A 94 -5.24 12.63 -11.31
CA MET A 94 -5.86 13.37 -10.22
C MET A 94 -4.87 13.65 -9.07
N PHE A 95 -4.04 12.68 -8.70
CA PHE A 95 -2.97 12.88 -7.71
C PHE A 95 -1.91 13.87 -8.21
N LEU A 96 -1.50 13.77 -9.47
CA LEU A 96 -0.55 14.70 -10.08
C LEU A 96 -1.11 16.13 -10.08
N LYS A 97 -2.35 16.32 -10.55
CA LYS A 97 -3.07 17.60 -10.53
C LYS A 97 -3.13 18.19 -9.12
N THR A 98 -3.34 17.35 -8.11
CA THR A 98 -3.34 17.77 -6.70
C THR A 98 -1.97 18.22 -6.22
N ALA A 99 -0.89 17.52 -6.62
CA ALA A 99 0.49 17.94 -6.31
C ALA A 99 0.85 19.26 -7.00
N LYS A 100 0.46 19.45 -8.27
CA LYS A 100 0.73 20.66 -9.05
C LYS A 100 0.09 21.92 -8.47
N LYS A 101 -0.97 21.82 -7.66
CA LYS A 101 -1.53 22.96 -6.90
C LYS A 101 -0.52 23.60 -5.94
N LYS A 102 0.58 22.92 -5.59
CA LYS A 102 1.68 23.48 -4.80
C LYS A 102 2.74 24.19 -5.64
N GLY A 103 2.73 23.99 -6.96
CA GLY A 103 3.67 24.54 -7.92
C GLY A 103 4.02 23.53 -9.01
N GLU A 104 4.37 24.03 -10.20
CA GLU A 104 4.62 23.22 -11.40
C GLU A 104 5.74 22.18 -11.25
N HIS A 105 6.70 22.40 -10.36
CA HIS A 105 7.81 21.47 -10.13
C HIS A 105 7.47 20.33 -9.15
N PHE A 106 6.31 20.38 -8.47
CA PHE A 106 5.91 19.32 -7.54
C PHE A 106 5.27 18.13 -8.26
N THR A 107 5.44 16.95 -7.67
CA THR A 107 4.89 15.66 -8.13
C THR A 107 4.59 14.77 -6.93
N MET A 108 4.25 13.50 -7.16
CA MET A 108 4.27 12.46 -6.14
C MET A 108 5.34 11.43 -6.45
N GLY A 109 5.98 10.88 -5.42
CA GLY A 109 6.85 9.73 -5.54
C GLY A 109 6.02 8.45 -5.50
N VAL A 110 6.19 7.56 -6.47
CA VAL A 110 5.47 6.29 -6.56
C VAL A 110 6.38 5.14 -6.15
N MET A 111 5.97 4.40 -5.12
CA MET A 111 6.52 3.10 -4.77
C MET A 111 5.69 2.04 -5.47
N TRP A 112 6.24 1.52 -6.57
CA TRP A 112 5.73 0.38 -7.32
C TRP A 112 6.88 -0.61 -7.41
N ASP A 113 6.84 -1.69 -6.63
CA ASP A 113 7.90 -2.70 -6.47
C ASP A 113 8.66 -3.04 -7.77
N TYR A 114 7.97 -3.24 -8.89
CA TYR A 114 8.54 -3.53 -10.21
C TYR A 114 9.46 -2.42 -10.74
N LEU A 115 9.05 -1.16 -10.55
CA LEU A 115 9.78 0.01 -11.01
C LEU A 115 10.90 0.43 -10.04
N VAL A 116 10.82 0.04 -8.77
CA VAL A 116 11.73 0.50 -7.71
C VAL A 116 12.75 -0.54 -7.26
N LEU A 117 12.53 -1.82 -7.59
CA LEU A 117 13.46 -2.93 -7.35
C LEU A 117 14.05 -3.48 -8.67
N PRO A 118 15.36 -3.82 -8.73
CA PRO A 118 15.95 -4.44 -9.91
C PRO A 118 15.27 -5.77 -10.31
N GLN A 119 14.80 -5.86 -11.57
CA GLN A 119 14.00 -6.99 -12.06
C GLN A 119 14.76 -7.90 -13.03
N LYS A 120 14.38 -9.18 -13.08
CA LYS A 120 14.81 -10.09 -14.16
C LYS A 120 14.13 -9.71 -15.47
N LYS A 121 14.59 -10.25 -16.60
CA LYS A 121 13.89 -10.13 -17.88
C LYS A 121 12.53 -10.86 -17.84
N ILE A 122 11.64 -10.50 -18.76
CA ILE A 122 10.30 -11.11 -18.87
C ILE A 122 10.35 -12.63 -19.12
N ASP A 123 11.37 -13.09 -19.84
CA ASP A 123 11.64 -14.52 -20.09
C ASP A 123 12.23 -15.26 -18.87
N GLY A 124 12.50 -14.56 -17.77
CA GLY A 124 13.08 -15.10 -16.54
C GLY A 124 14.60 -15.06 -16.48
N THR A 125 15.28 -14.67 -17.56
CA THR A 125 16.75 -14.49 -17.59
C THR A 125 17.17 -13.41 -16.58
N ASP A 126 18.14 -13.75 -15.72
CA ASP A 126 18.69 -12.80 -14.74
C ASP A 126 19.95 -12.11 -15.28
N ASP A 127 19.77 -10.93 -15.88
CA ASP A 127 20.84 -10.05 -16.38
C ASP A 127 21.24 -8.96 -15.37
N ARG A 128 20.77 -9.06 -14.12
CA ARG A 128 21.12 -8.11 -13.07
C ARG A 128 22.59 -8.28 -12.69
N THR A 129 23.29 -7.18 -12.60
CA THR A 129 24.63 -7.10 -12.01
C THR A 129 24.61 -7.53 -10.54
N GLU A 130 25.76 -7.94 -10.01
CA GLU A 130 25.87 -8.29 -8.58
C GLU A 130 25.46 -7.14 -7.66
N ALA A 131 25.77 -5.89 -8.05
CA ALA A 131 25.32 -4.70 -7.32
C ALA A 131 23.78 -4.58 -7.29
N GLN A 132 23.12 -4.87 -8.41
CA GLN A 132 21.65 -4.87 -8.50
C GLN A 132 21.02 -6.00 -7.68
N LYS A 133 21.61 -7.20 -7.68
CA LYS A 133 21.15 -8.32 -6.84
C LYS A 133 21.29 -7.99 -5.35
N ALA A 134 22.43 -7.43 -4.95
CA ALA A 134 22.65 -7.00 -3.58
C ALA A 134 21.67 -5.89 -3.16
N LYS A 135 21.42 -4.90 -4.04
CA LYS A 135 20.42 -3.85 -3.82
C LYS A 135 19.02 -4.44 -3.68
N PHE A 136 18.62 -5.36 -4.57
CA PHE A 136 17.34 -6.06 -4.50
C PHE A 136 17.14 -6.73 -3.15
N GLY A 137 18.14 -7.49 -2.68
CA GLY A 137 18.07 -8.15 -1.37
C GLY A 137 17.87 -7.17 -0.21
N ARG A 138 18.68 -6.11 -0.14
CA ARG A 138 18.56 -5.10 0.93
C ARG A 138 17.23 -4.36 0.89
N ALA A 139 16.80 -3.89 -0.29
CA ALA A 139 15.57 -3.13 -0.45
C ALA A 139 14.32 -4.00 -0.18
N LEU A 140 14.35 -5.29 -0.52
CA LEU A 140 13.24 -6.21 -0.24
C LEU A 140 12.93 -6.31 1.26
N HIS A 141 13.96 -6.25 2.12
CA HIS A 141 13.77 -6.29 3.58
C HIS A 141 13.07 -5.06 4.14
N THR A 142 13.23 -3.89 3.51
CA THR A 142 12.67 -2.62 3.99
C THR A 142 11.41 -2.20 3.26
N MET A 143 11.15 -2.75 2.06
CA MET A 143 10.06 -2.36 1.17
C MET A 143 8.69 -2.40 1.85
N ASN A 144 8.45 -3.42 2.68
CA ASN A 144 7.16 -3.56 3.37
C ASN A 144 6.83 -2.36 4.28
N SER A 145 7.85 -1.64 4.75
CA SER A 145 7.69 -0.45 5.60
C SER A 145 6.92 0.67 4.91
N TRP A 146 6.95 0.75 3.57
CA TRP A 146 6.20 1.74 2.81
C TRP A 146 4.68 1.57 2.95
N TYR A 147 4.19 0.32 2.95
CA TYR A 147 2.77 0.02 3.18
C TYR A 147 2.34 0.36 4.61
N MET A 148 3.21 0.02 5.58
CA MET A 148 2.94 0.22 7.01
C MET A 148 3.00 1.67 7.47
N ASP A 149 3.81 2.51 6.82
CA ASP A 149 4.06 3.85 7.31
C ASP A 149 2.82 4.73 7.16
N HIS A 150 2.20 5.14 8.28
CA HIS A 150 0.94 5.90 8.30
C HIS A 150 0.93 7.18 7.43
N ARG A 151 2.09 7.70 7.00
CA ARG A 151 2.23 8.93 6.23
C ARG A 151 2.17 8.73 4.72
N THR A 152 2.27 7.51 4.22
CA THR A 152 2.13 7.21 2.78
C THR A 152 0.65 7.12 2.38
N TYR A 153 0.37 7.34 1.11
CA TYR A 153 -0.90 6.95 0.50
C TYR A 153 -0.75 5.54 -0.08
N VAL A 154 -1.69 4.65 0.19
CA VAL A 154 -1.71 3.29 -0.39
C VAL A 154 -2.92 3.18 -1.32
N LEU A 155 -2.65 2.87 -2.57
CA LEU A 155 -3.66 2.52 -3.58
C LEU A 155 -3.75 1.01 -3.66
N VAL A 156 -4.91 0.45 -3.32
CA VAL A 156 -5.22 -0.97 -3.38
C VAL A 156 -5.94 -1.23 -4.70
N PHE A 157 -5.29 -1.97 -5.59
CA PHE A 157 -5.86 -2.41 -6.86
C PHE A 157 -6.61 -3.73 -6.67
N ASP A 158 -7.80 -3.63 -6.05
CA ASP A 158 -8.74 -4.72 -5.81
C ASP A 158 -9.90 -4.73 -6.83
N VAL A 159 -9.63 -4.22 -8.04
CA VAL A 159 -10.58 -4.27 -9.17
C VAL A 159 -10.42 -5.59 -9.91
N GLU A 160 -11.52 -6.27 -10.16
CA GLU A 160 -11.55 -7.46 -11.01
C GLU A 160 -11.46 -7.05 -12.48
N ILE A 161 -10.32 -7.34 -13.13
CA ILE A 161 -10.11 -7.07 -14.56
C ILE A 161 -9.39 -8.25 -15.20
N ASP A 162 -10.16 -9.13 -15.85
CA ASP A 162 -9.64 -10.26 -16.65
C ASP A 162 -8.38 -10.89 -15.99
N ASP A 163 -8.52 -11.15 -14.68
CA ASP A 163 -7.48 -11.73 -13.84
C ASP A 163 -8.00 -13.09 -13.38
N PRO A 164 -7.32 -14.19 -13.74
CA PRO A 164 -7.72 -15.52 -13.29
C PRO A 164 -7.63 -15.67 -11.77
N ARG A 165 -7.01 -14.72 -11.05
CA ARG A 165 -6.88 -14.76 -9.60
C ARG A 165 -7.17 -13.39 -8.95
N PRO A 166 -8.27 -13.29 -8.19
CA PRO A 166 -8.63 -12.08 -7.45
C PRO A 166 -7.52 -11.59 -6.50
N TYR A 167 -7.53 -10.28 -6.21
CA TYR A 167 -6.57 -9.63 -5.32
C TYR A 167 -6.45 -10.32 -3.95
N LEU A 168 -7.56 -10.61 -3.28
CA LEU A 168 -7.57 -11.25 -1.95
C LEU A 168 -7.19 -12.74 -1.96
N ALA A 169 -7.09 -13.37 -3.13
CA ALA A 169 -6.60 -14.75 -3.28
C ALA A 169 -5.06 -14.83 -3.34
N ARG A 170 -4.36 -13.71 -3.09
CA ARG A 170 -2.90 -13.58 -3.16
C ARG A 170 -2.36 -13.20 -1.79
N GLY A 171 -1.44 -14.00 -1.26
CA GLY A 171 -0.96 -13.85 0.12
C GLY A 171 -0.23 -12.53 0.39
N TRP A 172 0.56 -12.03 -0.56
CA TRP A 172 1.20 -10.72 -0.46
C TRP A 172 0.18 -9.57 -0.43
N CYS A 173 -0.85 -9.63 -1.28
CA CYS A 173 -1.93 -8.65 -1.30
C CYS A 173 -2.71 -8.61 0.03
N GLN A 174 -2.95 -9.78 0.65
CA GLN A 174 -3.54 -9.86 1.99
C GLN A 174 -2.70 -9.12 3.05
N PHE A 175 -1.38 -9.31 3.01
CA PHE A 175 -0.47 -8.57 3.89
C PHE A 175 -0.49 -7.07 3.62
N GLU A 176 -0.32 -6.66 2.36
CA GLU A 176 -0.25 -5.24 1.99
C GLU A 176 -1.51 -4.48 2.41
N LEU A 177 -2.70 -5.04 2.14
CA LEU A 177 -3.98 -4.46 2.57
C LEU A 177 -4.06 -4.34 4.10
N ARG A 178 -3.83 -5.44 4.82
CA ARG A 178 -4.01 -5.47 6.28
C ARG A 178 -2.96 -4.66 7.02
N ALA A 179 -1.70 -4.68 6.58
CA ALA A 179 -0.62 -3.89 7.15
C ALA A 179 -0.84 -2.39 6.93
N SER A 180 -1.31 -2.00 5.74
CA SER A 180 -1.66 -0.61 5.44
C SER A 180 -2.87 -0.12 6.26
N GLY A 181 -3.77 -1.03 6.62
CA GLY A 181 -4.96 -0.76 7.42
C GLY A 181 -4.73 -0.59 8.92
N LEU A 182 -3.52 -0.83 9.45
CA LEU A 182 -3.29 -0.84 10.91
C LEU A 182 -3.50 0.53 11.56
N ILE A 183 -2.79 1.56 11.07
CA ILE A 183 -2.71 2.87 11.75
C ILE A 183 -2.81 4.06 10.80
N LYS A 184 -2.99 3.80 9.50
CA LYS A 184 -3.07 4.84 8.47
C LYS A 184 -4.35 5.65 8.62
N ASP A 185 -4.29 6.93 8.26
CA ASP A 185 -5.51 7.75 8.15
C ASP A 185 -6.44 7.16 7.08
N CYS A 186 -7.75 7.16 7.31
CA CYS A 186 -8.71 6.60 6.35
C CYS A 186 -8.62 7.26 4.96
N ARG A 187 -8.17 8.53 4.89
CA ARG A 187 -8.00 9.28 3.64
C ARG A 187 -6.70 8.93 2.90
N CYS A 188 -5.89 8.01 3.44
CA CYS A 188 -4.62 7.58 2.87
C CYS A 188 -4.61 6.09 2.47
N LEU A 189 -5.69 5.33 2.68
CA LEU A 189 -5.83 3.95 2.17
C LEU A 189 -7.04 3.87 1.24
N TRP A 190 -6.80 3.68 -0.06
CA TRP A 190 -7.81 3.79 -1.10
C TRP A 190 -7.99 2.43 -1.78
N SER A 191 -9.16 1.83 -1.63
CA SER A 191 -9.60 0.68 -2.43
C SER A 191 -10.15 1.16 -3.76
N LEU A 192 -9.89 0.45 -4.84
CA LEU A 192 -10.39 0.81 -6.16
C LEU A 192 -11.60 -0.04 -6.59
N ALA A 193 -11.99 -1.05 -5.81
CA ALA A 193 -13.15 -1.91 -6.06
C ALA A 193 -14.45 -1.12 -6.27
N GLY A 194 -14.64 -0.01 -5.54
CA GLY A 194 -15.80 0.87 -5.68
C GLY A 194 -15.66 1.98 -6.71
N TYR A 195 -14.51 2.11 -7.38
CA TYR A 195 -14.25 3.18 -8.33
C TYR A 195 -14.51 2.74 -9.77
N GLU A 196 -15.49 3.36 -10.43
CA GLU A 196 -15.70 3.24 -11.88
C GLU A 196 -14.92 4.32 -12.64
N ALA A 197 -14.05 3.90 -13.57
CA ALA A 197 -13.29 4.84 -14.39
C ALA A 197 -14.21 5.60 -15.35
N GLY A 198 -14.25 6.94 -15.24
CA GLY A 198 -14.98 7.81 -16.18
C GLY A 198 -15.91 8.87 -15.58
N GLY A 199 -15.97 9.05 -14.25
CA GLY A 199 -16.92 9.97 -13.60
C GLY A 199 -16.41 11.38 -13.22
N SER A 200 -17.25 12.39 -13.52
CA SER A 200 -17.50 13.70 -12.85
C SER A 200 -16.37 14.78 -12.68
N PRO A 201 -16.70 16.09 -12.79
CA PRO A 201 -15.75 17.22 -12.72
C PRO A 201 -15.09 17.51 -11.35
N ASN A 202 -15.52 16.87 -10.26
CA ASN A 202 -14.88 16.99 -8.93
C ASN A 202 -14.01 15.77 -8.57
N GLU A 203 -13.25 15.30 -9.57
CA GLU A 203 -12.42 14.07 -9.60
C GLU A 203 -11.80 13.66 -8.25
N TYR A 204 -11.18 14.58 -7.49
CA TYR A 204 -10.49 14.20 -6.25
C TYR A 204 -11.42 13.77 -5.12
N TYR A 205 -12.50 14.51 -4.88
CA TYR A 205 -13.39 14.19 -3.76
C TYR A 205 -14.23 12.96 -4.08
N ASP A 206 -14.75 12.87 -5.30
CA ASP A 206 -15.59 11.75 -5.73
C ASP A 206 -14.81 10.43 -5.71
N VAL A 207 -13.58 10.41 -6.26
CA VAL A 207 -12.70 9.23 -6.22
C VAL A 207 -12.33 8.88 -4.78
N ARG A 208 -12.01 9.87 -3.94
CA ARG A 208 -11.66 9.63 -2.54
C ARG A 208 -12.82 9.01 -1.78
N GLU A 209 -14.01 9.59 -1.86
CA GLU A 209 -15.18 9.04 -1.17
C GLU A 209 -15.45 7.61 -1.65
N ALA A 210 -15.50 7.38 -2.97
CA ALA A 210 -15.66 6.02 -3.52
C ALA A 210 -14.58 5.03 -3.03
N ALA A 211 -13.33 5.49 -2.90
CA ALA A 211 -12.21 4.64 -2.52
C ALA A 211 -12.04 4.43 -1.00
N THR A 212 -12.63 5.29 -0.18
CA THR A 212 -12.46 5.28 1.29
C THR A 212 -13.74 4.93 2.04
N CYS A 213 -14.90 4.96 1.39
CA CYS A 213 -16.17 4.50 1.95
C CYS A 213 -16.31 2.96 1.87
N GLY A 214 -17.12 2.39 2.78
CA GLY A 214 -17.68 1.04 2.61
C GLY A 214 -16.82 -0.15 3.06
N ALA A 215 -16.28 -0.14 4.29
CA ALA A 215 -15.51 -1.26 4.88
C ALA A 215 -14.31 -1.75 4.03
N SER A 216 -13.81 -0.87 3.14
CA SER A 216 -12.64 -1.11 2.30
C SER A 216 -11.38 -1.30 3.15
N ARG A 217 -11.24 -0.49 4.20
CA ARG A 217 -10.26 -0.72 5.27
C ARG A 217 -10.81 -1.79 6.23
N LYS A 218 -10.16 -2.95 6.26
CA LYS A 218 -10.46 -4.01 7.23
C LYS A 218 -9.95 -3.65 8.64
N PRO A 219 -10.62 -4.12 9.71
CA PRO A 219 -10.10 -3.98 11.06
C PRO A 219 -8.73 -4.65 11.19
N PRO A 220 -7.86 -4.16 12.09
CA PRO A 220 -6.64 -4.89 12.45
C PRO A 220 -6.98 -6.33 12.85
N MET A 221 -6.19 -7.29 12.38
CA MET A 221 -6.32 -8.70 12.71
C MET A 221 -5.20 -9.09 13.66
N ALA A 222 -5.50 -9.87 14.70
CA ALA A 222 -4.47 -10.37 15.59
C ALA A 222 -3.46 -11.24 14.78
N PRO A 223 -2.14 -11.11 15.00
CA PRO A 223 -1.13 -11.91 14.27
C PRO A 223 -1.39 -13.42 14.25
N PRO A 224 -1.84 -14.10 15.33
CA PRO A 224 -2.21 -15.51 15.26
C PRO A 224 -3.37 -15.80 14.30
N ALA A 225 -4.41 -14.95 14.30
CA ALA A 225 -5.56 -15.09 13.39
C ALA A 225 -5.16 -14.83 11.94
N PHE A 226 -4.23 -13.89 11.69
CA PHE A 226 -3.68 -13.65 10.35
C PHE A 226 -2.87 -14.84 9.85
N ALA A 227 -2.05 -15.43 10.71
CA ALA A 227 -1.31 -16.64 10.38
C ALA A 227 -2.25 -17.80 10.02
N GLU A 228 -3.27 -18.04 10.87
CA GLU A 228 -4.28 -19.08 10.64
C GLU A 228 -5.00 -18.89 9.30
N MET A 229 -5.47 -17.66 9.01
CA MET A 229 -6.11 -17.33 7.73
C MET A 229 -5.20 -17.66 6.53
N LEU A 230 -3.91 -17.29 6.58
CA LEU A 230 -3.00 -17.58 5.46
C LEU A 230 -2.65 -19.06 5.35
N HIS A 231 -2.44 -19.77 6.47
CA HIS A 231 -2.18 -21.21 6.47
C HIS A 231 -3.38 -21.99 5.92
N GLU A 232 -4.58 -21.68 6.40
CA GLU A 232 -5.81 -22.32 5.94
C GLU A 232 -6.10 -21.99 4.48
N GLY A 233 -5.92 -20.73 4.08
CA GLY A 233 -6.08 -20.31 2.70
C GLY A 233 -5.08 -21.00 1.76
N SER A 234 -3.83 -21.13 2.17
CA SER A 234 -2.81 -21.88 1.42
C SER A 234 -3.12 -23.38 1.35
N ARG A 235 -3.64 -23.96 2.43
CA ARG A 235 -3.99 -25.39 2.50
C ARG A 235 -5.18 -25.73 1.60
N THR A 236 -6.17 -24.86 1.55
CA THR A 236 -7.40 -25.03 0.74
C THR A 236 -7.24 -24.56 -0.71
N GLY A 237 -6.14 -23.89 -1.03
CA GLY A 237 -5.89 -23.32 -2.36
C GLY A 237 -6.63 -22.02 -2.64
N THR A 238 -7.29 -21.43 -1.63
CA THR A 238 -8.00 -20.14 -1.75
C THR A 238 -7.04 -18.95 -1.67
N ILE A 239 -5.86 -19.12 -1.07
CA ILE A 239 -4.76 -18.14 -1.05
C ILE A 239 -3.51 -18.77 -1.66
N THR A 240 -2.82 -18.01 -2.51
CA THR A 240 -1.63 -18.48 -3.21
C THR A 240 -0.45 -17.53 -3.02
N PHE A 241 0.75 -18.08 -3.16
CA PHE A 241 2.01 -17.35 -3.05
C PHE A 241 2.87 -17.61 -4.27
N THR A 242 3.65 -16.60 -4.68
CA THR A 242 4.50 -16.67 -5.88
C THR A 242 5.64 -17.67 -5.71
N ALA A 243 6.22 -17.78 -4.50
CA ALA A 243 7.23 -18.78 -4.15
C ALA A 243 6.70 -19.88 -3.21
N GLY A 244 5.39 -20.11 -3.16
CA GLY A 244 4.77 -21.17 -2.35
C GLY A 244 5.01 -20.99 -0.85
N LYS A 245 5.38 -22.07 -0.14
CA LYS A 245 5.47 -22.09 1.33
C LYS A 245 6.53 -21.13 1.90
N ALA A 246 7.62 -20.86 1.19
CA ALA A 246 8.67 -19.96 1.67
C ALA A 246 8.15 -18.53 1.85
N ASP A 247 7.27 -18.07 0.94
CA ASP A 247 6.64 -16.75 1.06
C ASP A 247 5.64 -16.71 2.21
N LEU A 248 4.91 -17.79 2.49
CA LEU A 248 3.90 -17.85 3.55
C LEU A 248 4.50 -17.49 4.92
N ASP A 249 5.57 -18.16 5.32
CA ASP A 249 6.22 -17.93 6.63
C ASP A 249 6.81 -16.51 6.71
N VAL A 250 7.36 -16.01 5.60
CA VAL A 250 7.87 -14.64 5.50
C VAL A 250 6.73 -13.63 5.69
N VAL A 251 5.61 -13.81 5.00
CA VAL A 251 4.46 -12.90 5.06
C VAL A 251 3.83 -12.87 6.46
N VAL A 252 3.67 -14.04 7.10
CA VAL A 252 3.19 -14.12 8.48
C VAL A 252 4.12 -13.34 9.42
N LYS A 253 5.44 -13.54 9.28
CA LYS A 253 6.40 -12.85 10.14
C LYS A 253 6.40 -11.33 9.91
N GLN A 254 6.32 -10.91 8.65
CA GLN A 254 6.26 -9.50 8.28
C GLN A 254 5.01 -8.83 8.85
N TYR A 255 3.86 -9.51 8.83
CA TYR A 255 2.64 -8.99 9.45
C TYR A 255 2.76 -8.83 10.96
N GLU A 256 3.34 -9.82 11.67
CA GLU A 256 3.57 -9.72 13.11
C GLU A 256 4.46 -8.51 13.46
N LEU A 257 5.54 -8.31 12.71
CA LEU A 257 6.44 -7.16 12.86
C LEU A 257 5.70 -5.84 12.56
N ALA A 258 4.87 -5.81 11.52
CA ALA A 258 4.05 -4.66 11.16
C ALA A 258 3.09 -4.28 12.29
N PHE A 259 2.34 -5.26 12.78
CA PHE A 259 1.35 -5.11 13.84
C PHE A 259 2.00 -4.57 15.12
N ALA A 260 3.10 -5.20 15.56
CA ALA A 260 3.82 -4.77 16.76
C ALA A 260 4.46 -3.39 16.58
N GLY A 261 5.12 -3.15 15.44
CA GLY A 261 5.80 -1.89 15.16
C GLY A 261 4.85 -0.70 15.05
N ALA A 262 3.68 -0.91 14.45
CA ALA A 262 2.65 0.10 14.30
C ALA A 262 1.99 0.45 15.63
N LEU A 263 1.46 -0.54 16.37
CA LEU A 263 0.70 -0.28 17.58
C LEU A 263 1.57 0.25 18.73
N LYS A 264 2.80 -0.29 18.89
CA LYS A 264 3.72 0.12 19.96
C LYS A 264 4.05 1.61 19.98
N LYS A 265 3.98 2.28 18.83
CA LYS A 265 4.35 3.71 18.68
C LYS A 265 3.14 4.63 18.53
N THR A 266 1.93 4.10 18.57
CA THR A 266 0.72 4.84 18.18
C THR A 266 -0.05 5.34 19.38
N LYS A 267 -0.10 6.67 19.55
CA LYS A 267 -0.87 7.30 20.64
C LYS A 267 -2.37 7.37 20.39
N THR A 268 -2.79 7.27 19.14
CA THR A 268 -4.18 7.48 18.73
C THR A 268 -4.51 6.52 17.60
N LEU A 269 -5.47 5.64 17.85
CA LEU A 269 -6.04 4.74 16.86
C LEU A 269 -7.33 5.37 16.33
N ASP A 270 -7.36 5.65 15.03
CA ASP A 270 -8.50 6.29 14.37
C ASP A 270 -9.12 5.35 13.32
N PHE A 271 -10.30 4.85 13.66
CA PHE A 271 -11.12 3.93 12.87
C PHE A 271 -12.52 4.48 12.64
N ARG A 272 -12.65 5.82 12.57
CA ARG A 272 -13.95 6.47 12.32
C ARG A 272 -14.41 6.29 10.89
N PHE A 273 -15.74 6.23 10.71
CA PHE A 273 -16.40 6.25 9.40
C PHE A 273 -15.96 5.15 8.43
N LEU A 274 -15.57 3.98 8.94
CA LEU A 274 -15.14 2.85 8.10
C LEU A 274 -16.30 1.95 7.67
N GLY A 275 -17.50 2.18 8.19
CA GLY A 275 -18.69 1.42 7.85
C GLY A 275 -18.75 0.02 8.46
N TRP A 276 -17.93 -0.25 9.48
CA TRP A 276 -17.83 -1.54 10.17
C TRP A 276 -19.12 -1.92 10.91
N SER A 277 -19.52 -3.18 10.81
CA SER A 277 -20.59 -3.81 11.57
C SER A 277 -20.09 -4.38 12.91
N ASP A 278 -20.94 -5.12 13.62
CA ASP A 278 -20.60 -5.78 14.87
C ASP A 278 -19.51 -6.85 14.69
N GLU A 279 -19.48 -7.52 13.55
CA GLU A 279 -18.45 -8.51 13.19
C GLU A 279 -17.06 -7.88 13.11
N GLU A 280 -16.94 -6.75 12.43
CA GLU A 280 -15.66 -6.03 12.33
C GLU A 280 -15.24 -5.41 13.66
N MET A 281 -16.19 -4.95 14.49
CA MET A 281 -15.86 -4.50 15.84
C MET A 281 -15.34 -5.64 16.72
N LYS A 282 -15.93 -6.84 16.63
CA LYS A 282 -15.40 -8.02 17.33
C LYS A 282 -14.00 -8.41 16.83
N GLU A 283 -13.70 -8.26 15.54
CA GLU A 283 -12.34 -8.47 15.02
C GLU A 283 -11.34 -7.45 15.59
N LEU A 284 -11.73 -6.16 15.62
CA LEU A 284 -10.95 -5.12 16.27
C LEU A 284 -10.70 -5.43 17.76
N ALA A 285 -11.73 -5.81 18.50
CA ALA A 285 -11.64 -6.14 19.93
C ALA A 285 -10.64 -7.28 20.21
N ARG A 286 -10.68 -8.35 19.40
CA ARG A 286 -9.70 -9.44 19.47
C ARG A 286 -8.28 -8.95 19.21
N ALA A 287 -8.08 -8.10 18.20
CA ALA A 287 -6.76 -7.55 17.89
C ALA A 287 -6.23 -6.64 19.00
N LEU A 288 -7.07 -5.77 19.57
CA LEU A 288 -6.68 -4.88 20.67
C LEU A 288 -6.40 -5.66 21.96
N THR A 289 -7.17 -6.72 22.24
CA THR A 289 -6.92 -7.62 23.39
C THR A 289 -5.54 -8.26 23.26
N TYR A 290 -5.25 -8.87 22.10
CA TYR A 290 -3.92 -9.41 21.82
C TYR A 290 -2.82 -8.35 21.97
N ALA A 291 -3.03 -7.15 21.42
CA ALA A 291 -2.06 -6.06 21.50
C ALA A 291 -1.80 -5.62 22.94
N LYS A 292 -2.84 -5.57 23.78
CA LYS A 292 -2.75 -5.26 25.21
C LYS A 292 -1.94 -6.32 25.96
N GLU A 293 -2.24 -7.60 25.74
CA GLU A 293 -1.52 -8.72 26.36
C GLU A 293 -0.03 -8.75 25.99
N LYS A 294 0.31 -8.27 24.79
CA LYS A 294 1.70 -8.13 24.32
C LYS A 294 2.36 -6.80 24.72
N GLY A 295 1.70 -5.94 25.48
CA GLY A 295 2.22 -4.64 25.89
C GLY A 295 2.45 -3.67 24.71
N LEU A 296 1.72 -3.85 23.61
CA LEU A 296 1.84 -3.03 22.40
C LEU A 296 1.00 -1.75 22.44
N LEU A 297 0.14 -1.59 23.45
CA LEU A 297 -0.74 -0.43 23.59
C LEU A 297 -0.35 0.52 24.74
N ASN A 298 0.87 0.38 25.27
CA ASN A 298 1.33 1.16 26.43
C ASN A 298 1.30 2.68 26.20
N ASP A 299 1.52 3.11 24.96
CA ASP A 299 1.51 4.53 24.58
C ASP A 299 0.15 4.99 24.01
N THR A 300 -0.81 4.07 23.82
CA THR A 300 -2.12 4.35 23.23
C THR A 300 -3.00 5.10 24.23
N GLN A 301 -3.45 6.29 23.85
CA GLN A 301 -4.25 7.16 24.71
C GLN A 301 -5.70 7.28 24.25
N ARG A 302 -5.95 7.08 22.96
CA ARG A 302 -7.24 7.36 22.32
C ARG A 302 -7.57 6.31 21.27
N LEU A 303 -8.81 5.84 21.29
CA LEU A 303 -9.42 4.99 20.28
C LEU A 303 -10.68 5.69 19.77
N TYR A 304 -10.76 5.92 18.46
CA TYR A 304 -11.93 6.52 17.82
C TYR A 304 -12.59 5.52 16.89
N ILE A 305 -13.85 5.17 17.17
CA ILE A 305 -14.67 4.22 16.38
C ILE A 305 -16.02 4.81 15.95
N VAL A 306 -16.24 6.11 16.16
CA VAL A 306 -17.51 6.78 15.82
C VAL A 306 -17.79 6.77 14.31
N GLY A 307 -19.07 6.70 13.93
CA GLY A 307 -19.50 6.76 12.53
C GLY A 307 -19.42 5.42 11.78
N ASN A 308 -19.21 4.32 12.51
CA ASN A 308 -19.38 2.97 11.98
C ASN A 308 -20.84 2.50 12.12
N ARG A 309 -21.17 1.36 11.51
CA ARG A 309 -22.53 0.79 11.43
C ARG A 309 -22.84 -0.27 12.50
N HIS A 310 -21.90 -0.56 13.38
CA HIS A 310 -22.09 -1.38 14.58
C HIS A 310 -23.22 -0.89 15.49
N THR A 311 -23.79 -1.81 16.24
CA THR A 311 -24.79 -1.62 17.28
C THR A 311 -24.12 -1.59 18.67
N ASP A 312 -24.93 -1.64 19.73
CA ASP A 312 -24.44 -1.79 21.11
C ASP A 312 -23.67 -3.12 21.30
N GLU A 313 -24.00 -4.15 20.51
CA GLU A 313 -23.30 -5.43 20.56
C GLU A 313 -21.83 -5.26 20.15
N GLY A 314 -21.55 -4.62 19.01
CA GLY A 314 -20.18 -4.33 18.59
C GLY A 314 -19.48 -3.34 19.51
N SER A 315 -20.21 -2.43 20.17
CA SER A 315 -19.65 -1.44 21.08
C SER A 315 -19.14 -2.04 22.40
N THR A 316 -19.70 -3.18 22.81
CA THR A 316 -19.39 -3.84 24.10
C THR A 316 -18.37 -4.97 24.00
N ALA A 317 -18.00 -5.37 22.77
CA ALA A 317 -16.97 -6.37 22.49
C ALA A 317 -15.56 -5.92 22.89
#